data_AF-A0A0Q6KJZ1-F1
#
_entry.id   AF-A0A0Q6KJZ1-F1
#
_cell.length_a   1.000
_cell.length_b   1.000
_cell.length_c   1.000
_cell.angle_alpha   90.00
_cell.angle_beta   90.00
_cell.angle_gamma   90.00
#
_symmetry.space_group_name_H-M   'P 1'
#
loop_
_entity.id
_entity.type
_entity.pdbx_description
1 polymer ?
#
loop_
_entity_poly.entity_id
_entity_poly.type
_entity_poly.pdbx_seq_one_letter_code
_entity_poly.pdbx_strand_id
1 'polypeptide(L)' 'MATFAAAARADGKKPDENGLEATEETDALPTASEAKAEAATKVLREGVLHRDEGADEAIDALPDRTRDS' A
#
# COMPACT_ATOMS: atom_id res chain seq x y z
N MET A 1 4.86 21.98 -14.21
CA MET A 1 3.57 22.46 -14.77
C MET A 1 3.29 22.02 -16.22
N ALA A 2 4.20 21.36 -16.94
CA ALA A 2 3.98 20.94 -18.34
C ALA A 2 2.87 19.85 -18.50
N THR A 3 2.74 18.95 -17.53
CA THR A 3 1.79 17.83 -17.55
C THR A 3 0.33 18.26 -17.48
N PHE A 4 0.02 19.29 -16.68
CA PHE A 4 -1.34 19.84 -16.58
C PHE A 4 -1.79 20.52 -17.88
N ALA A 5 -0.89 21.26 -18.54
CA ALA A 5 -1.18 21.90 -19.83
C ALA A 5 -1.37 20.88 -20.96
N ALA A 6 -0.69 19.73 -20.90
CA ALA A 6 -0.88 18.63 -21.85
C ALA A 6 -2.23 17.92 -21.65
N ALA A 7 -2.63 17.62 -20.42
CA ALA A 7 -3.93 17.00 -20.12
C ALA A 7 -5.12 17.90 -20.50
N ALA A 8 -5.00 19.22 -20.34
CA ALA A 8 -6.02 20.18 -20.78
C ALA A 8 -6.25 20.18 -22.30
N ARG A 9 -5.24 19.79 -23.10
CA ARG A 9 -5.33 19.72 -24.56
C ARG A 9 -5.85 18.37 -25.07
N ALA A 10 -5.95 17.37 -24.21
CA ALA A 10 -6.42 16.02 -24.54
C ALA A 10 -7.81 15.74 -23.93
N ASP A 11 -8.70 16.74 -23.91
CA ASP A 11 -10.05 16.64 -23.32
C ASP A 11 -10.08 16.19 -21.86
N GLY A 12 -9.07 16.58 -21.06
CA GLY A 12 -8.95 16.18 -19.67
C GLY A 12 -8.48 14.74 -19.47
N LYS A 13 -8.14 14.03 -20.55
CA LYS A 13 -7.53 12.71 -20.48
C LYS A 13 -6.04 12.86 -20.21
N LYS A 14 -5.57 12.12 -19.20
CA LYS A 14 -4.16 12.08 -18.82
C LYS A 14 -3.34 11.42 -19.95
N PRO A 15 -2.11 11.89 -20.26
CA PRO A 15 -1.21 11.22 -21.19
C PRO A 15 -0.90 9.78 -20.75
N ASP A 16 -0.90 8.83 -21.69
CA ASP A 16 -0.66 7.40 -21.43
C ASP A 16 0.71 7.13 -20.77
N GLU A 17 1.72 7.94 -21.15
CA GLU A 17 3.10 7.80 -20.69
C GLU A 17 3.35 8.42 -19.29
N ASN A 18 2.45 9.28 -18.80
CA ASN A 18 2.62 10.02 -17.54
C ASN A 18 1.47 9.69 -16.61
N GLY A 19 1.52 8.46 -16.09
CA GLY A 19 0.49 7.80 -15.32
C GLY A 19 0.59 7.92 -13.80
N LEU A 20 -0.43 8.41 -13.07
CA LEU A 20 -0.85 7.94 -11.73
C LEU A 20 -1.21 6.43 -11.68
N GLU A 21 -0.79 5.65 -12.67
CA GLU A 21 -0.91 4.20 -12.60
C GLU A 21 0.23 3.68 -11.73
N ALA A 22 -0.03 2.62 -10.99
CA ALA A 22 0.98 2.06 -10.13
C ALA A 22 2.05 1.37 -10.99
N THR A 23 3.30 1.75 -10.75
CA THR A 23 4.49 1.08 -11.28
C THR A 23 4.84 -0.12 -10.40
N GLU A 24 5.74 -1.01 -10.82
CA GLU A 24 6.16 -2.16 -9.99
C GLU A 24 6.67 -1.73 -8.59
N GLU A 25 7.29 -0.56 -8.50
CA GLU A 25 7.80 0.03 -7.26
C GLU A 25 6.67 0.55 -6.34
N THR A 26 5.53 0.97 -6.92
CA THR A 26 4.43 1.62 -6.20
C THR A 26 3.16 0.78 -6.12
N ASP A 27 3.09 -0.32 -6.86
CA ASP A 27 1.94 -1.23 -6.87
C ASP A 27 1.78 -1.91 -5.52
N ALA A 28 0.60 -2.46 -5.26
CA ALA A 28 0.39 -3.21 -4.03
C ALA A 28 1.24 -4.50 -4.05
N LEU A 29 1.86 -4.83 -2.92
CA LEU A 29 2.44 -6.16 -2.76
C LEU A 29 1.32 -7.22 -2.78
N PRO A 30 1.47 -8.31 -3.57
CA PRO A 30 0.51 -9.41 -3.57
C PRO A 30 0.40 -10.04 -2.19
N THR A 31 -0.80 -10.04 -1.61
CA THR A 31 -1.09 -10.72 -0.34
C THR A 31 -2.59 -10.95 -0.19
N ALA A 32 -2.97 -11.92 0.65
CA ALA A 32 -4.36 -12.18 0.97
C ALA A 32 -4.95 -11.02 1.80
N SER A 33 -6.16 -10.60 1.45
CA SER A 33 -6.88 -9.54 2.17
C SER A 33 -7.14 -9.92 3.63
N GLU A 34 -7.36 -11.21 3.89
CA GLU A 34 -7.58 -11.78 5.21
C GLU A 34 -6.35 -11.61 6.11
N ALA A 35 -5.14 -11.86 5.56
CA ALA A 35 -3.89 -11.70 6.31
C ALA A 35 -3.67 -10.23 6.73
N LYS A 36 -3.98 -9.28 5.83
CA LYS A 36 -3.95 -7.84 6.15
C LYS A 36 -4.94 -7.47 7.26
N ALA A 37 -6.16 -8.00 7.17
CA ALA A 37 -7.20 -7.73 8.16
C ALA A 37 -6.85 -8.31 9.54
N GLU A 38 -6.25 -9.50 9.59
CA GLU A 38 -5.79 -10.12 10.83
C GLU A 38 -4.71 -9.28 11.51
N ALA A 39 -3.65 -8.92 10.78
CA ALA A 39 -2.56 -8.10 11.32
C ALA A 39 -3.08 -6.74 11.84
N ALA A 40 -3.93 -6.06 11.05
CA ALA A 40 -4.54 -4.81 11.47
C ALA A 40 -5.39 -4.96 12.74
N THR A 41 -6.15 -6.06 12.85
CA THR A 41 -6.97 -6.36 14.03
C THR A 41 -6.11 -6.53 15.28
N LYS A 42 -4.97 -7.22 15.16
CA LYS A 42 -4.03 -7.41 16.28
C LYS A 42 -3.41 -6.09 16.74
N VAL A 43 -2.92 -5.27 15.81
CA VAL A 43 -2.39 -3.92 16.11
C VAL A 43 -3.40 -3.07 16.86
N LEU A 44 -4.64 -3.02 16.36
CA LEU A 44 -5.71 -2.23 16.99
C LEU A 44 -6.06 -2.78 18.38
N ARG A 45 -6.12 -4.10 18.53
CA ARG A 45 -6.43 -4.76 19.81
C ARG A 45 -5.34 -4.50 20.84
N GLU A 46 -4.07 -4.68 20.47
CA GLU A 46 -2.93 -4.43 21.34
C GLU A 46 -2.86 -2.97 21.80
N GLY A 47 -3.06 -2.02 20.88
CA GLY A 47 -3.12 -0.60 21.21
C GLY A 47 -4.23 -0.24 22.22
N VAL A 48 -5.34 -0.98 22.21
CA VAL A 48 -6.47 -0.80 23.15
C VAL A 48 -6.24 -1.51 24.48
N LEU A 49 -5.73 -2.75 24.45
CA LEU A 49 -5.56 -3.58 25.63
C LEU A 49 -4.25 -3.33 26.39
N HIS A 50 -3.30 -2.62 25.77
CA HIS A 50 -1.96 -2.36 26.30
C HIS A 50 -1.23 -3.64 26.74
N ARG A 51 -1.41 -4.71 25.96
CA ARG A 51 -0.74 -5.99 26.14
C ARG A 51 -0.47 -6.61 24.78
N ASP A 52 0.55 -7.44 24.72
CA ASP A 52 0.94 -8.19 23.55
C ASP A 52 -0.21 -9.07 23.03
N GLU A 53 -0.59 -8.88 21.77
CA GLU A 53 -1.56 -9.69 21.03
C GLU A 53 -0.94 -10.29 19.75
N GLY A 54 0.39 -10.32 19.66
CA GLY A 54 1.15 -10.81 18.53
C GLY A 54 1.06 -9.92 17.29
N ALA A 55 0.95 -8.60 17.49
CA ALA A 55 0.84 -7.64 16.41
C ALA A 55 2.11 -7.62 15.55
N ASP A 56 3.27 -7.64 16.20
CA ASP A 56 4.58 -7.59 15.53
C ASP A 56 4.80 -8.83 14.66
N GLU A 57 4.53 -10.04 15.16
CA GLU A 57 4.66 -11.27 14.36
C GLU A 57 3.69 -11.31 13.18
N ALA A 58 2.48 -10.78 13.37
CA ALA A 58 1.49 -10.70 12.30
C ALA A 58 1.92 -9.71 11.20
N ILE A 59 2.57 -8.61 11.56
CA ILE A 59 3.18 -7.67 10.61
C ILE A 59 4.41 -8.30 9.93
N ASP A 60 5.22 -9.04 10.69
CA ASP A 60 6.41 -9.73 10.17
C ASP A 60 6.07 -10.80 9.14
N ALA A 61 4.92 -11.45 9.27
CA ALA A 61 4.43 -12.43 8.30
C ALA A 61 3.92 -11.80 6.98
N LEU A 62 3.65 -10.49 6.93
CA LEU A 62 3.20 -9.83 5.71
C LEU A 62 4.38 -9.53 4.77
N PRO A 63 4.14 -9.53 3.44
CA PRO A 63 5.14 -9.10 2.48
C PRO A 63 5.61 -7.67 2.74
N ASP A 64 6.93 -7.44 2.67
CA ASP A 64 7.56 -6.14 2.87
C ASP A 64 8.64 -5.93 1.82
N ARG A 65 8.63 -4.77 1.14
CA ARG A 65 9.64 -4.39 0.13
C ARG A 65 10.99 -3.98 0.75
N THR A 66 11.00 -3.71 2.06
CA THR A 66 12.13 -3.09 2.76
C THR A 66 12.92 -4.07 3.62
N ARG A 67 12.41 -5.29 3.82
CA ARG A 67 13.13 -6.36 4.50
C ARG A 67 14.06 -7.06 3.51
N ASP A 68 15.35 -7.08 3.81
CA ASP A 68 16.31 -7.93 3.11
C ASP A 68 15.91 -9.41 3.31
N SER A 69 16.01 -10.19 2.24
CA SER A 69 15.62 -11.61 2.19
C SER A 69 16.50 -12.49 3.07
#